data_AF-A0A9P0CPU4-F1
#
_entry.id   AF-A0A9P0CPU4-F1
#
_cell.length_a   1.000
_cell.length_b   1.000
_cell.length_c   1.000
_cell.angle_alpha   90.00
_cell.angle_beta   90.00
_cell.angle_gamma   90.00
#
_symmetry.space_group_name_H-M   'P 1'
#
loop_
_entity.id
_entity.type
_entity.pdbx_description
1 polymer ?
#
loop_
_entity_poly.entity_id
_entity_poly.type
_entity_poly.pdbx_seq_one_letter_code
_entity_poly.pdbx_strand_id
1 'polypeptide(L)'
;MFIGNVDVKLAKVLEKRMQRKIKSIKQLGDQSDPEKSELVGKVTVLDATFSQVEENMYESSSTSEIDFQIDGPSTSKARQTDLRGVDFRNLAEACDRTGVSDRRASFLANVVLQDLGIVSPIGKLLPTCQNLPVVKFEKIDGEVPEFDLNDTSTDQVYFYEMCSVIAKGDVPPNLSKRYPGKMAHARWLTTANRILRLYVASEQPSNELKTITEFILKVYAPVWFDIKVRSSCTEGSRHLFSLIRRSRYLPAAVKDVIDPVIQRNAFFAHKENILLSMLTDDRKPMRELALKRIL
;
A
#
# COMPACT_ATOMS: atom_id res chain seq x y z
N MET A 1 -4.40 1.13 -12.13
CA MET A 1 -3.77 0.42 -10.99
C MET A 1 -3.22 -0.85 -11.57
N PHE A 2 -1.95 -0.82 -11.95
CA PHE A 2 -1.21 -2.03 -12.29
C PHE A 2 -1.15 -2.85 -11.02
N ILE A 3 -2.02 -3.86 -10.96
CA ILE A 3 -1.95 -4.93 -9.98
C ILE A 3 -0.58 -5.56 -10.23
N GLY A 4 0.36 -5.31 -9.32
CA GLY A 4 1.72 -5.80 -9.46
C GLY A 4 1.68 -7.30 -9.71
N ASN A 5 2.38 -7.73 -10.75
CA ASN A 5 2.55 -9.13 -11.11
C ASN A 5 2.70 -9.97 -9.84
N VAL A 6 1.71 -10.81 -9.58
CA VAL A 6 1.77 -11.84 -8.55
C VAL A 6 3.04 -12.62 -8.83
N ASP A 7 3.93 -12.73 -7.84
CA ASP A 7 5.13 -13.57 -7.96
C ASP A 7 4.65 -15.01 -8.22
N VAL A 8 4.63 -15.40 -9.49
CA VAL A 8 4.05 -16.66 -9.98
C VAL A 8 4.71 -17.85 -9.28
N LYS A 9 5.97 -17.72 -8.86
CA LYS A 9 6.67 -18.75 -8.08
C LYS A 9 6.13 -18.81 -6.66
N LEU A 10 5.94 -17.67 -6.00
CA LEU A 10 5.36 -17.63 -4.66
C LEU A 10 3.90 -18.11 -4.65
N ALA A 11 3.11 -17.74 -5.65
CA ALA A 11 1.72 -18.18 -5.82
C ALA A 11 1.64 -19.70 -6.03
N LYS A 12 2.42 -20.26 -6.98
CA LYS A 12 2.48 -21.71 -7.21
C LYS A 12 2.98 -22.49 -5.98
N VAL A 13 3.85 -21.91 -5.17
CA VAL A 13 4.32 -22.52 -3.91
C VAL A 13 3.23 -22.51 -2.84
N LEU A 14 2.51 -21.39 -2.69
CA LEU A 14 1.39 -21.26 -1.76
C LEU A 14 0.23 -22.18 -2.13
N GLU A 15 -0.07 -22.27 -3.42
CA GLU A 15 -1.10 -23.14 -3.99
C GLU A 15 -0.76 -24.62 -3.75
N LYS A 16 0.48 -25.04 -4.06
CA LYS A 16 0.96 -26.40 -3.71
C LYS A 16 0.94 -26.67 -2.20
N ARG A 17 1.06 -25.65 -1.34
CA ARG A 17 0.96 -25.77 0.12
C ARG A 17 -0.49 -25.90 0.57
N MET A 18 -1.40 -25.15 -0.05
CA MET A 18 -2.84 -25.24 0.18
C MET A 18 -3.39 -26.59 -0.30
N GLN A 19 -3.04 -27.04 -1.50
CA GLN A 19 -3.42 -28.35 -2.03
C GLN A 19 -2.90 -29.49 -1.13
N ARG A 20 -1.70 -29.37 -0.56
CA ARG A 20 -1.17 -30.33 0.44
C ARG A 20 -1.97 -30.30 1.74
N LYS A 21 -2.32 -29.11 2.26
CA LYS A 21 -3.19 -28.99 3.46
C LYS A 21 -4.58 -29.56 3.22
N ILE A 22 -5.18 -29.29 2.06
CA ILE A 22 -6.49 -29.82 1.66
C ILE A 22 -6.43 -31.35 1.53
N LYS A 23 -5.39 -31.90 0.91
CA LYS A 23 -5.19 -33.35 0.81
C LYS A 23 -5.00 -34.01 2.18
N SER A 24 -4.27 -33.35 3.10
CA SER A 24 -4.10 -33.83 4.48
C SER A 24 -5.40 -33.76 5.29
N ILE A 25 -6.24 -32.74 5.07
CA ILE A 25 -7.56 -32.61 5.70
C ILE A 25 -8.53 -33.66 5.14
N LYS A 26 -8.47 -33.96 3.83
CA LYS A 26 -9.25 -35.04 3.20
C LYS A 26 -8.83 -36.43 3.71
N GLN A 27 -7.54 -36.65 3.96
CA GLN A 27 -7.04 -37.91 4.56
C GLN A 27 -7.40 -38.09 6.04
N LEU A 28 -7.62 -36.99 6.78
CA LEU A 28 -8.13 -37.01 8.16
C LEU A 28 -9.66 -37.18 8.24
N GLY A 29 -10.35 -37.19 7.10
CA GLY A 29 -11.82 -37.26 6.99
C GLY A 29 -12.39 -38.66 6.77
N ASP A 30 -11.54 -39.70 6.72
CA ASP A 30 -11.99 -41.08 6.46
C ASP A 30 -12.44 -41.83 7.75
N GLN A 31 -12.69 -41.09 8.83
CA GLN A 31 -13.45 -41.57 9.98
C GLN A 31 -14.80 -40.84 10.01
N SER A 32 -15.84 -41.63 9.73
CA SER A 32 -17.23 -41.27 9.47
C SER A 32 -17.83 -40.27 10.46
N ASP A 33 -18.09 -39.04 10.00
CA ASP A 33 -18.88 -38.04 10.71
C ASP A 33 -19.63 -37.12 9.70
N PRO A 34 -20.98 -37.05 9.70
CA PRO A 34 -21.77 -36.45 8.62
C PRO A 34 -21.61 -34.91 8.46
N GLU A 35 -21.20 -34.17 9.49
CA GLU A 35 -20.98 -32.71 9.41
C GLU A 35 -19.80 -32.30 8.51
N LYS A 36 -18.82 -33.19 8.30
CA LYS A 36 -17.64 -32.91 7.46
C LYS A 36 -17.91 -33.06 5.96
N SER A 37 -18.94 -33.81 5.56
CA SER A 37 -19.31 -34.02 4.15
C SER A 37 -19.80 -32.74 3.47
N GLU A 38 -20.50 -31.88 4.23
CA GLU A 38 -21.02 -30.61 3.74
C GLU A 38 -19.92 -29.55 3.52
N LEU A 39 -18.87 -29.55 4.36
CA LEU A 39 -17.69 -28.70 4.16
C LEU A 39 -16.89 -29.12 2.93
N VAL A 40 -16.76 -30.42 2.66
CA VAL A 40 -16.02 -30.94 1.50
C VAL A 40 -16.74 -30.57 0.19
N GLY A 41 -18.08 -30.60 0.18
CA GLY A 41 -18.89 -30.15 -0.94
C GLY A 41 -18.74 -28.65 -1.24
N LYS A 42 -18.69 -27.79 -0.21
CA LYS A 42 -18.48 -26.33 -0.37
C LYS A 42 -17.09 -26.00 -0.92
N VAL A 43 -16.07 -26.77 -0.56
CA VAL A 43 -14.68 -26.59 -1.05
C VAL A 43 -14.53 -27.00 -2.52
N THR A 44 -15.28 -27.99 -3.00
CA THR A 44 -15.17 -28.45 -4.41
C THR A 44 -15.79 -27.47 -5.41
N VAL A 45 -16.85 -26.76 -5.02
CA VAL A 45 -17.52 -25.75 -5.87
C VAL A 45 -16.68 -24.48 -6.03
N LEU A 46 -15.95 -24.08 -4.98
CA LEU A 46 -15.02 -22.94 -5.01
C LEU A 46 -13.80 -23.20 -5.91
N ASP A 47 -13.31 -24.44 -5.96
CA ASP A 47 -12.14 -24.86 -6.77
C ASP A 47 -12.42 -24.80 -8.28
N ALA A 48 -13.63 -25.21 -8.69
CA ALA A 48 -14.08 -25.14 -10.09
C ALA A 48 -14.30 -23.71 -10.58
N THR A 49 -14.73 -22.82 -9.69
CA THR A 49 -14.95 -21.40 -10.01
C THR A 49 -13.62 -20.63 -10.14
N PHE A 50 -12.59 -21.03 -9.37
CA PHE A 50 -11.28 -20.40 -9.39
C PHE A 50 -10.46 -20.79 -10.64
N SER A 51 -10.56 -22.04 -11.09
CA SER A 51 -9.87 -22.55 -12.28
C SER A 51 -10.30 -21.85 -13.59
N GLN A 52 -11.58 -21.47 -13.71
CA GLN A 52 -12.10 -20.75 -14.89
C GLN A 52 -11.62 -19.29 -14.97
N VAL A 53 -11.17 -18.71 -13.86
CA VAL A 53 -10.66 -17.34 -13.81
C VAL A 53 -9.17 -17.30 -14.16
N GLU A 54 -8.41 -18.37 -13.87
CA GLU A 54 -6.97 -18.46 -14.17
C GLU A 54 -6.64 -18.65 -15.65
N GLU A 55 -7.44 -19.38 -16.42
CA GLU A 55 -7.19 -19.59 -17.87
C GLU A 55 -7.24 -18.29 -18.69
N ASN A 56 -7.99 -17.29 -18.22
CA ASN A 56 -8.16 -16.03 -18.94
C ASN A 56 -7.03 -15.00 -18.72
N MET A 57 -6.05 -15.29 -17.85
CA MET A 57 -5.08 -14.28 -17.40
C MET A 57 -3.62 -14.50 -17.87
N TYR A 58 -3.29 -15.63 -18.52
CA TYR A 58 -1.90 -16.06 -18.72
C TYR A 58 -1.29 -15.80 -20.11
N GLU A 59 -1.98 -15.14 -21.04
CA GLU A 59 -1.55 -15.11 -22.45
C GLU A 59 -0.69 -13.91 -22.87
N SER A 60 -0.12 -13.11 -21.96
CA SER A 60 0.64 -11.92 -22.39
C SER A 60 1.88 -11.59 -21.55
N SER A 61 3.01 -11.95 -22.15
CA SER A 61 4.26 -11.17 -22.23
C SER A 61 5.39 -11.48 -21.25
N SER A 62 6.49 -11.90 -21.87
CA SER A 62 7.80 -12.26 -21.35
C SER A 62 8.87 -11.19 -21.61
N THR A 63 9.80 -11.04 -20.64
CA THR A 63 11.26 -10.74 -20.75
C THR A 63 11.72 -9.41 -21.39
N SER A 64 12.85 -8.76 -21.06
CA SER A 64 13.89 -8.83 -20.01
C SER A 64 14.80 -7.58 -20.15
N GLU A 65 15.52 -7.25 -19.09
CA GLU A 65 16.38 -6.06 -18.87
C GLU A 65 17.67 -6.03 -19.70
N ILE A 66 18.35 -4.87 -19.77
CA ILE A 66 19.82 -4.67 -19.75
C ILE A 66 20.11 -3.15 -19.62
N ASP A 67 21.13 -2.86 -18.82
CA ASP A 67 21.59 -1.61 -18.18
C ASP A 67 22.67 -0.87 -18.99
N PHE A 68 22.87 0.45 -18.80
CA PHE A 68 24.17 1.16 -18.95
C PHE A 68 24.08 2.67 -18.56
N GLN A 69 25.10 3.12 -17.80
CA GLN A 69 25.30 4.44 -17.18
C GLN A 69 25.87 5.53 -18.12
N ILE A 70 25.74 6.83 -17.74
CA ILE A 70 26.84 7.80 -17.46
C ILE A 70 26.36 9.29 -17.48
N ASP A 71 26.68 9.99 -16.38
CA ASP A 71 27.06 11.40 -16.05
C ASP A 71 26.55 12.69 -16.74
N GLY A 72 25.86 13.52 -15.92
CA GLY A 72 26.03 14.98 -15.65
C GLY A 72 25.81 16.05 -16.76
N PRO A 73 25.71 17.38 -16.44
CA PRO A 73 25.47 18.07 -15.17
C PRO A 73 24.22 19.00 -15.16
N SER A 74 23.86 19.44 -13.95
CA SER A 74 22.72 20.24 -13.51
C SER A 74 22.62 21.67 -14.08
N THR A 75 21.39 22.21 -14.22
CA THR A 75 20.86 23.41 -13.51
C THR A 75 19.62 24.00 -14.21
N SER A 76 18.48 24.14 -13.50
CA SER A 76 17.80 25.43 -13.20
C SER A 76 16.27 25.37 -13.00
N LYS A 77 15.86 25.77 -11.78
CA LYS A 77 14.67 26.54 -11.35
C LYS A 77 13.26 26.12 -11.84
N ALA A 78 12.53 25.50 -10.91
CA ALA A 78 11.15 25.05 -11.00
C ALA A 78 10.11 26.16 -11.22
N ARG A 79 9.16 25.90 -12.12
CA ARG A 79 7.90 26.63 -12.31
C ARG A 79 6.77 25.61 -12.18
N GLN A 80 5.98 25.71 -11.12
CA GLN A 80 4.93 24.74 -10.80
C GLN A 80 3.76 24.92 -11.79
N THR A 81 3.60 23.99 -12.74
CA THR A 81 2.47 23.96 -13.67
C THR A 81 1.54 22.79 -13.33
N ASP A 82 0.32 23.12 -12.94
CA ASP A 82 -0.77 22.19 -12.66
C ASP A 82 -1.25 21.51 -13.96
N LEU A 83 -1.13 20.18 -14.02
CA LEU A 83 -1.25 19.41 -15.25
C LEU A 83 -1.82 18.01 -14.97
N ARG A 84 -3.06 17.95 -14.51
CA ARG A 84 -3.84 16.70 -14.52
C ARG A 84 -4.39 16.45 -15.93
N GLY A 85 -3.92 15.39 -16.58
CA GLY A 85 -4.45 14.93 -17.87
C GLY A 85 -3.58 15.21 -19.10
N VAL A 86 -2.26 15.37 -18.93
CA VAL A 86 -1.36 15.56 -20.07
C VAL A 86 -1.20 14.26 -20.85
N ASP A 87 -1.76 14.24 -22.04
CA ASP A 87 -1.52 13.20 -23.04
C ASP A 87 -0.21 13.52 -23.77
N PHE A 88 0.82 12.68 -23.60
CA PHE A 88 2.14 12.85 -24.20
C PHE A 88 2.22 12.35 -25.65
N ARG A 89 1.11 12.37 -26.40
CA ARG A 89 1.04 11.93 -27.81
C ARG A 89 2.14 12.54 -28.68
N ASN A 90 2.36 13.85 -28.59
CA ASN A 90 3.37 14.53 -29.39
C ASN A 90 4.80 14.07 -29.04
N LEU A 91 5.04 13.76 -27.76
CA LEU A 91 6.34 13.24 -27.32
C LEU A 91 6.55 11.81 -27.85
N ALA A 92 5.53 10.95 -27.73
CA ALA A 92 5.56 9.59 -28.25
C ALA A 92 5.79 9.58 -29.77
N GLU A 93 5.03 10.37 -30.52
CA GLU A 93 5.17 10.48 -31.98
C GLU A 93 6.55 11.00 -32.40
N ALA A 94 7.12 11.96 -31.67
CA ALA A 94 8.47 12.44 -31.92
C ALA A 94 9.53 11.37 -31.61
N CYS A 95 9.35 10.58 -30.55
CA CYS A 95 10.24 9.46 -30.22
C CYS A 95 10.20 8.39 -31.32
N ASP A 96 9.02 8.04 -31.83
CA ASP A 96 8.85 7.08 -32.93
C ASP A 96 9.52 7.57 -34.22
N ARG A 97 9.32 8.84 -34.59
CA ARG A 97 9.93 9.44 -35.80
C ARG A 97 11.45 9.50 -35.75
N THR A 98 12.02 9.67 -34.56
CA THR A 98 13.46 9.81 -34.36
C THR A 98 14.16 8.49 -34.03
N GLY A 99 13.41 7.39 -33.93
CA GLY A 99 13.93 6.08 -33.58
C GLY A 99 14.45 6.00 -32.13
N VAL A 100 13.94 6.85 -31.24
CA VAL A 100 14.28 6.82 -29.81
C VAL A 100 13.58 5.61 -29.19
N SER A 101 14.35 4.70 -28.61
CA SER A 101 13.78 3.53 -27.94
C SER A 101 12.90 3.91 -26.75
N ASP A 102 11.87 3.12 -26.46
CA ASP A 102 10.92 3.36 -25.35
C ASP A 102 11.60 3.61 -24.01
N ARG A 103 12.73 2.94 -23.73
CA ARG A 103 13.52 3.17 -22.50
C ARG A 103 14.13 4.56 -22.48
N ARG A 104 14.68 5.03 -23.60
CA ARG A 104 15.25 6.38 -23.72
C ARG A 104 14.15 7.44 -23.71
N ALA A 105 13.03 7.18 -24.38
CA ALA A 105 11.85 8.05 -24.36
C ALA A 105 11.31 8.21 -22.93
N SER A 106 11.16 7.11 -22.19
CA SER A 106 10.74 7.10 -20.79
C SER A 106 11.73 7.84 -19.88
N PHE A 107 13.04 7.63 -20.09
CA PHE A 107 14.07 8.35 -19.34
C PHE A 107 14.01 9.87 -19.59
N LEU A 108 13.96 10.29 -20.86
CA LEU A 108 13.85 11.70 -21.24
C LEU A 108 12.56 12.33 -20.72
N ALA A 109 11.43 11.63 -20.86
CA ALA A 109 10.16 12.05 -20.29
C ALA A 109 10.29 12.26 -18.77
N ASN A 110 10.89 11.31 -18.05
CA ASN A 110 11.09 11.41 -16.60
C ASN A 110 12.00 12.59 -16.21
N VAL A 111 13.04 12.89 -16.98
CA VAL A 111 13.91 14.07 -16.75
C VAL A 111 13.13 15.36 -16.96
N VAL A 112 12.43 15.48 -18.09
CA VAL A 112 11.59 16.66 -18.38
C VAL A 112 10.52 16.84 -17.32
N LEU A 113 9.87 15.76 -16.88
CA LEU A 113 8.89 15.80 -15.79
C LEU A 113 9.50 16.24 -14.45
N GLN A 114 10.79 16.01 -14.19
CA GLN A 114 11.46 16.51 -12.98
C GLN A 114 11.81 17.99 -13.10
N ASP A 115 12.29 18.44 -14.27
CA ASP A 115 12.57 19.86 -14.53
C ASP A 115 11.29 20.71 -14.47
N LEU A 116 10.18 20.13 -14.94
CA LEU A 116 8.84 20.71 -14.80
C LEU A 116 8.27 20.58 -13.38
N GLY A 117 8.98 19.92 -12.45
CA GLY A 117 8.55 19.72 -11.07
C GLY A 117 7.32 18.79 -10.91
N ILE A 118 7.00 18.02 -11.95
CA ILE A 118 5.84 17.10 -12.00
C ILE A 118 6.17 15.78 -11.28
N VAL A 119 7.41 15.27 -11.43
CA VAL A 119 7.89 14.09 -10.71
C VAL A 119 8.73 14.52 -9.51
N SER A 120 8.29 14.14 -8.31
CA SER A 120 8.95 14.55 -7.07
C SER A 120 10.29 13.80 -6.86
N PRO A 121 11.39 14.48 -6.47
CA PRO A 121 12.69 13.87 -6.21
C PRO A 121 12.69 12.76 -5.16
N ILE A 122 11.65 12.74 -4.31
CA ILE A 122 11.48 11.81 -3.20
C ILE A 122 11.66 10.36 -3.65
N GLY A 123 11.05 9.96 -4.78
CA GLY A 123 11.11 8.58 -5.26
C GLY A 123 12.52 8.07 -5.55
N LYS A 124 13.44 8.95 -5.97
CA LYS A 124 14.86 8.64 -6.21
C LYS A 124 15.68 8.51 -4.93
N LEU A 125 15.25 9.18 -3.87
CA LEU A 125 15.94 9.18 -2.58
C LEU A 125 15.53 8.00 -1.67
N LEU A 126 14.36 7.40 -1.91
CA LEU A 126 13.88 6.26 -1.11
C LEU A 126 14.83 5.04 -1.10
N PRO A 127 15.48 4.64 -2.22
CA PRO A 127 16.43 3.52 -2.19
C PRO A 127 17.66 3.79 -1.32
N THR A 128 18.14 5.04 -1.30
CA THR A 128 19.40 5.45 -0.64
C THR A 128 19.20 6.08 0.74
N CYS A 129 17.95 6.25 1.20
CA CYS A 129 17.61 6.94 2.46
C CYS A 129 18.31 6.36 3.70
N GLN A 130 18.68 5.08 3.67
CA GLN A 130 19.38 4.39 4.76
C GLN A 130 20.80 4.92 5.02
N ASN A 131 21.44 5.52 4.01
CA ASN A 131 22.81 6.03 4.11
C ASN A 131 22.85 7.47 4.65
N LEU A 132 21.70 8.15 4.73
CA LEU A 132 21.62 9.54 5.15
C LEU A 132 21.66 9.61 6.69
N PRO A 133 22.46 10.50 7.29
CA PRO A 133 22.45 10.68 8.74
C PRO A 133 21.08 11.19 9.21
N VAL A 134 20.71 10.85 10.45
CA VAL A 134 19.55 11.47 11.09
C VAL A 134 19.96 12.87 11.53
N VAL A 135 19.14 13.85 11.21
CA VAL A 135 19.36 15.27 11.50
C VAL A 135 18.22 15.80 12.37
N LYS A 136 18.33 17.05 12.82
CA LYS A 136 17.21 17.70 13.50
C LYS A 136 16.05 17.89 12.52
N PHE A 137 14.86 17.42 12.89
CA PHE A 137 13.66 17.51 12.04
C PHE A 137 12.50 18.13 12.82
N GLU A 138 11.48 18.59 12.09
CA GLU A 138 10.25 19.11 12.69
C GLU A 138 9.34 17.96 13.12
N LYS A 139 8.90 17.95 14.40
CA LYS A 139 7.92 16.96 14.86
C LYS A 139 6.60 17.11 14.11
N ILE A 140 5.94 15.98 13.86
CA ILE A 140 4.61 15.96 13.25
C ILE A 140 3.67 15.28 14.22
N ASP A 141 2.57 15.97 14.57
CA ASP A 141 1.54 15.39 15.42
C ASP A 141 0.92 14.16 14.72
N GLY A 142 0.89 13.05 15.45
CA GLY A 142 0.33 11.78 15.00
C GLY A 142 -0.22 10.97 16.16
N GLU A 143 -1.37 10.36 15.97
CA GLU A 143 -1.97 9.42 16.91
C GLU A 143 -1.50 8.01 16.55
N VAL A 144 -0.50 7.50 17.24
CA VAL A 144 -0.11 6.09 17.13
C VAL A 144 -0.81 5.34 18.27
N PRO A 145 -1.79 4.45 17.98
CA PRO A 145 -2.43 3.65 19.01
C PRO A 145 -1.40 2.77 19.74
N GLU A 146 -1.65 2.45 21.01
CA GLU A 146 -0.85 1.44 21.70
C GLU A 146 -0.94 0.11 20.95
N PHE A 147 0.21 -0.47 20.67
CA PHE A 147 0.32 -1.66 19.83
C PHE A 147 1.24 -2.68 20.50
N ASP A 148 0.75 -3.91 20.68
CA ASP A 148 1.59 -5.00 21.17
C ASP A 148 2.57 -5.44 20.08
N LEU A 149 3.86 -5.39 20.40
CA LEU A 149 4.95 -5.70 19.48
C LEU A 149 5.29 -7.21 19.46
N ASN A 150 4.72 -8.02 20.35
CA ASN A 150 5.13 -9.41 20.56
C ASN A 150 4.93 -10.35 19.33
N ASP A 151 3.94 -10.09 18.47
CA ASP A 151 3.67 -10.89 17.25
C ASP A 151 3.76 -10.05 15.96
N THR A 152 4.78 -9.18 15.89
CA THR A 152 4.91 -8.20 14.80
C THR A 152 6.19 -8.42 14.01
N SER A 153 6.12 -8.21 12.68
CA SER A 153 7.31 -8.36 11.84
C SER A 153 8.28 -7.20 12.07
N THR A 154 9.56 -7.40 11.74
CA THR A 154 10.59 -6.36 11.88
C THR A 154 10.22 -5.05 11.17
N ASP A 155 9.59 -5.13 10.00
CA ASP A 155 9.13 -3.94 9.26
C ASP A 155 7.98 -3.20 9.98
N GLN A 156 7.11 -3.93 10.69
CA GLN A 156 5.98 -3.37 11.44
C GLN A 156 6.47 -2.72 12.74
N VAL A 157 7.40 -3.37 13.45
CA VAL A 157 8.09 -2.78 14.61
C VAL A 157 8.76 -1.48 14.21
N TYR A 158 9.52 -1.49 13.11
CA TYR A 158 10.18 -0.30 12.59
C TYR A 158 9.18 0.81 12.27
N PHE A 159 8.07 0.47 11.62
CA PHE A 159 7.02 1.43 11.29
C PHE A 159 6.43 2.10 12.54
N TYR A 160 6.11 1.30 13.56
CA TYR A 160 5.58 1.77 14.84
C TYR A 160 6.56 2.68 15.57
N GLU A 161 7.81 2.24 15.72
CA GLU A 161 8.87 3.01 16.36
C GLU A 161 9.09 4.34 15.63
N MET A 162 9.20 4.32 14.29
CA MET A 162 9.38 5.52 13.46
C MET A 162 8.22 6.52 13.60
N CYS A 163 6.97 6.05 13.58
CA CYS A 163 5.83 6.93 13.79
C CYS A 163 5.87 7.57 15.19
N SER A 164 6.23 6.77 16.20
CA SER A 164 6.31 7.22 17.59
C SER A 164 7.41 8.26 17.83
N VAL A 165 8.61 8.06 17.25
CA VAL A 165 9.73 9.00 17.41
C VAL A 165 9.52 10.29 16.62
N ILE A 166 8.87 10.24 15.46
CA ILE A 166 8.57 11.46 14.69
C ILE A 166 7.51 12.31 15.42
N ALA A 167 6.52 11.68 16.05
CA ALA A 167 5.56 12.37 16.89
C ALA A 167 6.19 12.98 18.15
N LYS A 168 7.17 12.28 18.75
CA LYS A 168 7.92 12.79 19.93
C LYS A 168 8.98 13.84 19.58
N GLY A 169 9.51 13.80 18.36
CA GLY A 169 10.55 14.71 17.86
C GLY A 169 11.99 14.32 18.19
N ASP A 170 12.24 13.09 18.64
CA ASP A 170 13.58 12.60 18.95
C ASP A 170 13.76 11.13 18.55
N VAL A 171 14.85 10.83 17.84
CA VAL A 171 15.15 9.50 17.28
C VAL A 171 16.34 8.90 18.02
N PRO A 172 16.16 7.77 18.72
CA PRO A 172 17.24 7.19 19.49
C PRO A 172 18.33 6.58 18.56
N PRO A 173 19.61 6.56 19.00
CA PRO A 173 20.74 6.16 18.13
C PRO A 173 20.69 4.71 17.62
N ASN A 174 19.96 3.83 18.31
CA ASN A 174 19.74 2.45 17.88
C ASN A 174 18.79 2.38 16.67
N LEU A 175 17.78 3.26 16.60
CA LEU A 175 16.80 3.30 15.53
C LEU A 175 17.36 4.00 14.27
N SER A 176 18.21 5.01 14.44
CA SER A 176 18.81 5.75 13.32
C SER A 176 19.65 4.88 12.37
N LYS A 177 20.31 3.84 12.91
CA LYS A 177 21.15 2.87 12.19
C LYS A 177 20.37 1.66 11.67
N ARG A 178 19.10 1.51 12.06
CA ARG A 178 18.29 0.34 11.71
C ARG A 178 17.87 0.41 10.24
N TYR A 179 17.93 -0.73 9.56
CA TYR A 179 17.55 -0.83 8.15
C TYR A 179 16.02 -0.76 7.98
N PRO A 180 15.47 0.14 7.14
CA PRO A 180 14.03 0.35 6.99
C PRO A 180 13.30 -0.74 6.16
N GLY A 181 13.98 -1.81 5.79
CA GLY A 181 13.44 -2.91 4.98
C GLY A 181 13.75 -2.77 3.48
N LYS A 182 13.73 -3.89 2.75
CA LYS A 182 14.01 -3.92 1.30
C LYS A 182 12.81 -3.31 0.57
N MET A 183 13.07 -2.37 -0.33
CA MET A 183 12.01 -1.79 -1.14
C MET A 183 11.41 -2.86 -2.05
N ALA A 184 10.09 -3.02 -1.99
CA ALA A 184 9.34 -3.90 -2.88
C ALA A 184 8.16 -3.10 -3.42
N HIS A 185 8.04 -2.99 -4.76
CA HIS A 185 7.03 -2.13 -5.40
C HIS A 185 5.58 -2.46 -5.01
N ALA A 186 5.30 -3.71 -4.61
CA ALA A 186 3.97 -4.14 -4.18
C ALA A 186 3.67 -3.87 -2.69
N ARG A 187 4.66 -3.51 -1.87
CA ARG A 187 4.50 -3.41 -0.40
C ARG A 187 4.59 -1.97 0.07
N TRP A 188 3.43 -1.33 0.21
CA TRP A 188 3.32 0.04 0.70
C TRP A 188 4.00 0.27 2.07
N LEU A 189 3.97 -0.70 2.98
CA LEU A 189 4.60 -0.57 4.31
C LEU A 189 6.11 -0.29 4.24
N THR A 190 6.85 -0.98 3.36
CA THR A 190 8.31 -0.74 3.25
C THR A 190 8.61 0.59 2.57
N THR A 191 7.75 1.04 1.66
CA THR A 191 7.80 2.40 1.11
C THR A 191 7.53 3.45 2.19
N ALA A 192 6.52 3.26 3.04
CA ALA A 192 6.21 4.15 4.15
C ALA A 192 7.38 4.24 5.14
N ASN A 193 7.98 3.10 5.53
CA ASN A 193 9.18 3.06 6.37
C ASN A 193 10.33 3.90 5.80
N ARG A 194 10.57 3.79 4.49
CA ARG A 194 11.62 4.56 3.80
C ARG A 194 11.30 6.04 3.71
N ILE A 195 10.03 6.42 3.53
CA ILE A 195 9.58 7.81 3.57
C ILE A 195 9.83 8.41 4.96
N LEU A 196 9.43 7.72 6.03
CA LEU A 196 9.67 8.16 7.41
C LEU A 196 11.17 8.29 7.69
N ARG A 197 12.00 7.33 7.20
CA ARG A 197 13.45 7.38 7.35
C ARG A 197 14.09 8.54 6.58
N LEU A 198 13.55 8.89 5.43
CA LEU A 198 14.00 10.03 4.63
C LEU A 198 13.61 11.36 5.31
N TYR A 199 12.42 11.44 5.91
CA TYR A 199 11.95 12.62 6.63
C TYR A 199 12.89 12.99 7.80
N VAL A 200 13.23 12.02 8.66
CA VAL A 200 14.16 12.27 9.79
C VAL A 200 15.60 12.53 9.35
N ALA A 201 15.92 12.30 8.07
CA ALA A 201 17.21 12.60 7.48
C ALA A 201 17.24 13.94 6.71
N SER A 202 16.13 14.68 6.72
CA SER A 202 15.97 15.93 5.98
C SER A 202 15.75 17.07 6.96
N GLU A 203 16.72 17.98 7.08
CA GLU A 203 16.61 19.15 7.96
C GLU A 203 15.57 20.15 7.43
N GLN A 204 15.50 20.28 6.11
CA GLN A 204 14.48 21.06 5.40
C GLN A 204 13.72 20.15 4.44
N PRO A 205 12.72 19.39 4.92
CA PRO A 205 11.94 18.51 4.06
C PRO A 205 11.13 19.34 3.06
N SER A 206 10.99 18.83 1.82
CA SER A 206 10.10 19.46 0.84
C SER A 206 8.64 19.41 1.30
N ASN A 207 7.80 20.30 0.79
CA ASN A 207 6.38 20.32 1.13
C ASN A 207 5.68 18.99 0.79
N GLU A 208 6.10 18.32 -0.28
CA GLU A 208 5.59 17.01 -0.68
C GLU A 208 6.00 15.93 0.33
N LEU A 209 7.25 15.94 0.78
CA LEU A 209 7.75 14.98 1.77
C LEU A 209 7.05 15.18 3.11
N LYS A 210 6.85 16.43 3.52
CA LYS A 210 6.08 16.78 4.72
C LYS A 210 4.63 16.31 4.59
N THR A 211 3.98 16.59 3.46
CA THR A 211 2.57 16.19 3.22
C THR A 211 2.38 14.67 3.28
N ILE A 212 3.26 13.89 2.63
CA ILE A 212 3.17 12.43 2.65
C ILE A 212 3.48 11.88 4.05
N THR A 213 4.47 12.44 4.75
CA THR A 213 4.82 12.03 6.12
C THR A 213 3.67 12.32 7.09
N GLU A 214 3.04 13.49 6.98
CA GLU A 214 1.83 13.82 7.73
C GLU A 214 0.68 12.87 7.42
N PHE A 215 0.45 12.53 6.16
CA PHE A 215 -0.55 11.54 5.78
C PHE A 215 -0.27 10.18 6.40
N ILE A 216 1.00 9.76 6.43
CA ILE A 216 1.41 8.50 7.08
C ILE A 216 1.04 8.53 8.57
N LEU A 217 1.40 9.60 9.29
CA LEU A 217 1.20 9.71 10.74
C LEU A 217 -0.26 9.92 11.15
N LYS A 218 -1.02 10.73 10.40
CA LYS A 218 -2.39 11.13 10.77
C LYS A 218 -3.47 10.20 10.23
N VAL A 219 -3.19 9.49 9.13
CA VAL A 219 -4.17 8.66 8.40
C VAL A 219 -3.73 7.21 8.35
N TYR A 220 -2.62 6.91 7.67
CA TYR A 220 -2.26 5.53 7.35
C TYR A 220 -1.88 4.72 8.60
N ALA A 221 -0.97 5.22 9.44
CA ALA A 221 -0.52 4.55 10.65
C ALA A 221 -1.68 4.22 11.60
N PRO A 222 -2.52 5.18 12.05
CA PRO A 222 -3.64 4.86 12.93
C PRO A 222 -4.57 3.80 12.35
N VAL A 223 -4.97 3.92 11.07
CA VAL A 223 -5.88 2.95 10.43
C VAL A 223 -5.21 1.58 10.29
N TRP A 224 -3.93 1.54 9.93
CA TRP A 224 -3.18 0.29 9.76
C TRP A 224 -3.04 -0.46 11.09
N PHE A 225 -2.68 0.23 12.18
CA PHE A 225 -2.60 -0.39 13.51
C PHE A 225 -3.99 -0.82 13.99
N ASP A 226 -5.02 -0.02 13.74
CA ASP A 226 -6.39 -0.36 14.10
C ASP A 226 -6.88 -1.64 13.42
N ILE A 227 -6.58 -1.82 12.12
CA ILE A 227 -6.86 -3.06 11.38
C ILE A 227 -6.09 -4.25 11.98
N LYS A 228 -4.84 -4.03 12.41
CA LYS A 228 -4.02 -5.10 12.97
C LYS A 228 -4.51 -5.56 14.33
N VAL A 229 -4.95 -4.63 15.18
CA VAL A 229 -5.54 -4.94 16.50
C VAL A 229 -6.94 -5.52 16.33
N ARG A 230 -7.75 -4.94 15.44
CA ARG A 230 -9.16 -5.31 15.21
C ARG A 230 -9.35 -5.84 13.79
N SER A 231 -8.83 -7.04 13.53
CA SER A 231 -8.78 -7.63 12.18
C SER A 231 -10.06 -8.34 11.73
N SER A 232 -11.07 -8.43 12.59
CA SER A 232 -12.37 -9.04 12.25
C SER A 232 -13.02 -8.34 11.05
N CYS A 233 -13.65 -9.10 10.17
CA CYS A 233 -14.42 -8.55 9.04
C CYS A 233 -15.58 -7.65 9.51
N THR A 234 -16.08 -7.86 10.73
CA THR A 234 -17.11 -7.02 11.35
C THR A 234 -16.64 -5.60 11.62
N GLU A 235 -15.33 -5.36 11.70
CA GLU A 235 -14.76 -4.03 11.95
C GLU A 235 -14.40 -3.29 10.65
N GLY A 236 -14.46 -3.97 9.49
CA GLY A 236 -13.98 -3.41 8.23
C GLY A 236 -14.68 -2.11 7.81
N SER A 237 -16.00 -1.99 8.02
CA SER A 237 -16.73 -0.75 7.72
C SER A 237 -16.32 0.40 8.65
N ARG A 238 -15.97 0.09 9.90
CA ARG A 238 -15.47 1.08 10.88
C ARG A 238 -14.08 1.57 10.48
N HIS A 239 -13.20 0.67 10.02
CA HIS A 239 -11.87 1.00 9.50
C HIS A 239 -11.95 1.90 8.26
N LEU A 240 -12.84 1.58 7.32
CA LEU A 240 -13.07 2.41 6.13
C LEU A 240 -13.60 3.79 6.50
N PHE A 241 -14.55 3.87 7.43
CA PHE A 241 -15.06 5.14 7.94
C PHE A 241 -13.96 5.96 8.63
N SER A 242 -13.11 5.31 9.44
CA SER A 242 -11.94 5.93 10.09
C SER A 242 -10.99 6.53 9.05
N LEU A 243 -10.67 5.78 7.98
CA LEU A 243 -9.86 6.26 6.85
C LEU A 243 -10.45 7.49 6.16
N ILE A 244 -11.75 7.46 5.86
CA ILE A 244 -12.45 8.59 5.22
C ILE A 244 -12.41 9.80 6.14
N ARG A 245 -12.78 9.64 7.42
CA ARG A 245 -12.80 10.72 8.41
C ARG A 245 -11.41 11.34 8.58
N ARG A 246 -10.37 10.51 8.76
CA ARG A 246 -8.99 10.97 8.95
C ARG A 246 -8.42 11.66 7.72
N SER A 247 -8.83 11.30 6.51
CA SER A 247 -8.35 11.96 5.28
C SER A 247 -9.01 13.32 5.01
N ARG A 248 -10.07 13.72 5.72
CA ARG A 248 -10.83 14.95 5.40
C ARG A 248 -10.04 16.25 5.64
N TYR A 249 -9.02 16.26 6.51
CA TYR A 249 -8.18 17.45 6.75
C TYR A 249 -7.32 17.83 5.54
N LEU A 250 -7.13 16.91 4.58
CA LEU A 250 -6.25 17.12 3.45
C LEU A 250 -6.78 18.24 2.52
N PRO A 251 -5.88 18.99 1.86
CA PRO A 251 -6.26 19.97 0.84
C PRO A 251 -7.04 19.33 -0.31
N ALA A 252 -7.89 20.11 -0.99
CA ALA A 252 -8.70 19.64 -2.11
C ALA A 252 -7.86 18.92 -3.19
N ALA A 253 -6.73 19.53 -3.57
CA ALA A 253 -5.83 18.95 -4.57
C ALA A 253 -5.29 17.55 -4.21
N VAL A 254 -5.08 17.27 -2.92
CA VAL A 254 -4.63 15.96 -2.43
C VAL A 254 -5.80 14.99 -2.35
N LYS A 255 -6.98 15.46 -1.92
CA LYS A 255 -8.20 14.64 -1.87
C LYS A 255 -8.62 14.15 -3.25
N ASP A 256 -8.48 14.95 -4.30
CA ASP A 256 -8.80 14.52 -5.66
C ASP A 256 -7.96 13.31 -6.13
N VAL A 257 -6.77 13.13 -5.57
CA VAL A 257 -5.91 11.96 -5.84
C VAL A 257 -6.32 10.77 -4.98
N ILE A 258 -6.64 11.01 -3.70
CA ILE A 258 -6.87 9.95 -2.71
C ILE A 258 -8.31 9.41 -2.74
N ASP A 259 -9.31 10.27 -2.92
CA ASP A 259 -10.72 9.88 -2.87
C ASP A 259 -11.06 8.82 -3.93
N PRO A 260 -10.58 8.91 -5.20
CA PRO A 260 -10.75 7.82 -6.17
C PRO A 260 -10.04 6.52 -5.76
N VAL A 261 -8.95 6.59 -4.99
CA VAL A 261 -8.26 5.40 -4.45
C VAL A 261 -9.10 4.76 -3.34
N ILE A 262 -9.65 5.57 -2.44
CA ILE A 262 -10.55 5.09 -1.37
C ILE A 262 -11.80 4.45 -1.99
N GLN A 263 -12.43 5.12 -2.96
CA GLN A 263 -13.62 4.62 -3.65
C GLN A 263 -13.38 3.28 -4.34
N ARG A 264 -12.25 3.13 -5.06
CA ARG A 264 -11.90 1.85 -5.70
C ARG A 264 -11.63 0.71 -4.73
N ASN A 265 -11.30 1.02 -3.46
CA ASN A 265 -11.06 0.04 -2.41
C ASN A 265 -12.18 0.01 -1.36
N ALA A 266 -13.33 0.62 -1.63
CA ALA A 266 -14.44 0.76 -0.68
C ALA A 266 -15.30 -0.51 -0.56
N PHE A 267 -14.71 -1.70 -0.61
CA PHE A 267 -15.43 -2.97 -0.46
C PHE A 267 -16.24 -3.02 0.86
N PHE A 268 -15.66 -2.50 1.95
CA PHE A 268 -16.36 -2.41 3.23
C PHE A 268 -17.47 -1.34 3.29
N ALA A 269 -17.72 -0.59 2.20
CA ALA A 269 -18.90 0.28 2.08
C ALA A 269 -20.11 -0.43 1.48
N HIS A 270 -19.98 -1.69 1.04
CA HIS A 270 -21.12 -2.47 0.59
C HIS A 270 -22.13 -2.66 1.72
N LYS A 271 -23.42 -2.66 1.37
CA LYS A 271 -24.54 -2.73 2.32
C LYS A 271 -24.44 -3.95 3.25
N GLU A 272 -23.98 -5.09 2.74
CA GLU A 272 -23.80 -6.32 3.50
C GLU A 272 -22.72 -6.15 4.59
N ASN A 273 -21.60 -5.50 4.25
CA ASN A 273 -20.50 -5.25 5.18
C ASN A 273 -20.86 -4.20 6.24
N ILE A 274 -21.64 -3.18 5.87
CA ILE A 274 -22.17 -2.19 6.82
C ILE A 274 -23.11 -2.88 7.82
N LEU A 275 -24.04 -3.70 7.33
CA LEU A 275 -24.96 -4.46 8.19
C LEU A 275 -24.20 -5.43 9.11
N LEU A 276 -23.16 -6.10 8.59
CA LEU A 276 -22.28 -6.96 9.38
C LEU A 276 -21.60 -6.20 10.53
N SER A 277 -21.10 -4.99 10.27
CA SER A 277 -20.52 -4.14 11.31
C SER A 277 -21.55 -3.63 12.31
N MET A 278 -22.79 -3.41 11.88
CA MET A 278 -23.88 -2.98 12.76
C MET A 278 -24.35 -4.11 13.70
N LEU A 279 -24.28 -5.37 13.27
CA LEU A 279 -24.63 -6.54 14.11
C LEU A 279 -23.74 -6.65 15.35
N THR A 280 -22.48 -6.20 15.27
CA THR A 280 -21.53 -6.21 16.39
C THR A 280 -21.37 -4.83 17.06
N ASP A 281 -22.25 -3.86 16.77
CA ASP A 281 -22.17 -2.54 17.40
C ASP A 281 -22.51 -2.63 18.89
N ASP A 282 -21.82 -1.88 19.74
CA ASP A 282 -22.07 -1.85 21.19
C ASP A 282 -23.50 -1.39 21.53
N ARG A 283 -24.09 -0.55 20.67
CA ARG A 283 -25.43 0.02 20.89
C ARG A 283 -26.49 -0.98 20.43
N LYS A 284 -27.30 -1.45 21.40
CA LYS A 284 -28.45 -2.35 21.15
C LYS A 284 -29.37 -1.90 20.01
N PRO A 285 -29.77 -0.62 19.88
CA PRO A 285 -30.64 -0.18 18.80
C PRO A 285 -30.04 -0.37 17.39
N MET A 286 -28.72 -0.28 17.25
CA MET A 286 -28.04 -0.49 15.96
C MET A 286 -28.05 -1.96 15.56
N ARG A 287 -27.83 -2.86 16.53
CA ARG A 287 -27.92 -4.31 16.31
C ARG A 287 -29.33 -4.74 15.90
N GLU A 288 -30.36 -4.21 16.58
CA GLU A 288 -31.76 -4.48 16.22
C GLU A 288 -32.13 -3.95 14.84
N LEU A 289 -31.65 -2.75 14.48
CA LEU A 289 -31.84 -2.21 13.14
C LEU A 289 -31.18 -3.09 12.08
N ALA A 290 -29.97 -3.58 12.33
CA ALA A 290 -29.27 -4.47 11.40
C ALA A 290 -30.06 -5.78 11.19
N LEU A 291 -30.52 -6.42 12.27
CA LEU A 291 -31.34 -7.64 12.19
C LEU A 291 -32.61 -7.40 11.37
N LYS A 292 -33.32 -6.29 11.59
CA LYS A 292 -34.52 -5.91 10.83
C LYS A 292 -34.27 -5.62 9.34
N ARG A 293 -33.03 -5.32 8.94
CA ARG A 293 -32.67 -5.08 7.53
C ARG A 293 -32.18 -6.35 6.84
N ILE A 294 -31.81 -7.37 7.61
CA ILE A 294 -31.34 -8.67 7.11
C ILE A 294 -32.50 -9.64 6.94
N LEU A 295 -33.41 -9.68 7.93
CA LEU A 295 -34.66 -10.46 7.91
C LEU A 295 -35.71 -9.79 7.03
#